data_AF-A0A645J4V2-F1
#
_entry.id   AF-A0A645J4V2-F1
#
_cell.length_a   1.000
_cell.length_b   1.000
_cell.length_c   1.000
_cell.angle_alpha   90.00
_cell.angle_beta   90.00
_cell.angle_gamma   90.00
#
_symmetry.space_group_name_H-M   'P 1'
#
loop_
_entity.id
_entity.type
_entity.pdbx_description
1 polymer ?
#
loop_
_entity_poly.entity_id
_entity_poly.type
_entity_poly.pdbx_seq_one_letter_code
_entity_poly.pdbx_strand_id
1 'polypeptide(L)' 'MAQECPGVYIWLGNGEDSASLHNPKYDFNDANLPLGMRYWVALVGTLLKDGKLPA' A
#
# COMPACT_ATOMS: atom_id res chain seq x y z
N MET A 1 -7.89 -11.30 -8.39
CA MET A 1 -8.45 -10.02 -7.87
C MET A 1 -8.39 -8.91 -8.91
N ALA A 2 -7.22 -8.49 -9.42
CA ALA A 2 -7.13 -7.53 -10.53
C ALA A 2 -7.66 -8.07 -11.89
N GLN A 3 -8.09 -9.33 -11.94
CA GLN A 3 -8.65 -9.98 -13.13
C GLN A 3 -10.16 -9.76 -13.25
N GLU A 4 -10.87 -9.49 -12.16
CA GLU A 4 -12.33 -9.31 -12.14
C GLU A 4 -12.74 -7.84 -12.31
N CYS A 5 -11.86 -6.92 -11.93
CA CYS A 5 -12.02 -5.49 -12.11
C CYS A 5 -10.64 -4.81 -12.22
N PRO A 6 -10.57 -3.60 -12.80
CA PRO A 6 -9.33 -2.83 -12.82
C PRO A 6 -8.80 -2.65 -11.41
N GLY A 7 -7.63 -3.20 -11.14
CA GLY A 7 -7.01 -3.19 -9.83
C GLY A 7 -5.50 -3.21 -9.94
N VAL A 8 -4.85 -2.70 -8.91
CA VAL A 8 -3.39 -2.70 -8.79
C VAL A 8 -3.01 -3.32 -7.46
N TYR A 9 -1.93 -4.08 -7.47
CA TYR A 9 -1.29 -4.60 -6.26
C TYR A 9 0.13 -4.06 -6.22
N ILE A 10 0.54 -3.52 -5.07
CA ILE A 10 1.86 -2.92 -4.89
C ILE A 10 2.55 -3.52 -3.67
N TRP A 11 3.88 -3.45 -3.69
CA TRP A 11 4.72 -3.82 -2.55
C TRP A 11 5.28 -2.57 -1.89
N LEU A 12 5.27 -2.57 -0.56
CA LEU A 12 6.03 -1.63 0.27
C LEU A 12 7.06 -2.45 1.04
N GLY A 13 8.34 -2.19 0.78
CA GLY A 13 9.43 -2.94 1.40
C GLY A 13 9.50 -2.73 2.92
N ASN A 14 9.83 -3.78 3.66
CA ASN A 14 9.95 -3.74 5.12
C ASN A 14 11.38 -3.42 5.61
N GLY A 15 12.29 -3.06 4.71
CA GLY A 15 13.73 -2.88 4.98
C GLY A 15 14.56 -4.13 4.68
N GLU A 16 15.86 -3.94 4.49
CA GLU A 16 16.81 -5.01 4.12
C GLU A 16 17.16 -5.92 5.31
N ASP A 17 17.11 -5.40 6.53
CA ASP A 17 17.45 -6.13 7.75
C ASP A 17 16.27 -6.92 8.35
N SER A 18 15.08 -6.84 7.76
CA SER A 18 13.90 -7.56 8.22
C SER A 18 13.95 -9.03 7.85
N ALA A 19 13.45 -9.90 8.73
CA ALA A 19 13.11 -11.27 8.34
C ALA A 19 12.02 -11.28 7.26
N SER A 20 11.95 -12.34 6.45
CA SER A 20 10.90 -12.54 5.45
C SER A 20 9.54 -12.80 6.09
N LEU A 21 8.46 -12.54 5.33
CA LEU A 21 7.09 -12.86 5.72
C LEU A 21 6.99 -14.36 6.12
N HIS A 22 6.15 -14.66 7.12
CA HIS A 22 5.99 -15.97 7.77
C HIS A 22 7.15 -16.44 8.66
N ASN A 23 8.15 -15.60 8.90
CA ASN A 23 9.17 -15.85 9.92
C ASN A 23 8.68 -15.37 11.31
N PRO A 24 8.87 -16.13 12.41
CA PRO A 24 8.53 -15.69 13.77
C PRO A 24 9.27 -14.43 14.24
N LYS A 25 10.40 -14.09 13.60
CA LYS A 25 11.17 -12.87 13.83
C LYS A 25 10.79 -11.72 12.91
N TYR A 26 9.74 -11.88 12.08
CA TYR A 26 9.23 -10.79 11.27
C TYR A 26 8.74 -9.68 12.18
N ASP A 27 9.28 -8.48 12.00
CA ASP A 27 8.88 -7.27 12.71
C ASP A 27 8.52 -6.21 11.68
N PHE A 28 7.32 -5.64 11.78
CA PHE A 28 6.88 -4.65 10.80
C PHE A 28 7.62 -3.33 11.04
N ASN A 29 8.14 -2.73 9.98
CA ASN A 29 8.83 -1.46 10.08
C ASN A 29 7.83 -0.31 10.26
N ASP A 30 7.59 0.09 11.51
CA ASP A 30 6.66 1.17 11.86
C ASP A 30 6.98 2.52 11.20
N ALA A 31 8.23 2.75 10.77
CA ALA A 31 8.59 3.93 10.00
C ALA A 31 7.90 3.98 8.63
N ASN A 32 7.34 2.86 8.15
CA ASN A 32 6.54 2.80 6.94
C ASN A 32 5.10 3.30 7.13
N LEU A 33 4.57 3.35 8.35
CA LEU A 33 3.17 3.72 8.59
C LEU A 33 2.82 5.10 8.01
N PRO A 34 3.63 6.17 8.21
CA PRO A 34 3.34 7.47 7.62
C PRO A 34 3.41 7.45 6.08
N LEU A 35 4.32 6.67 5.50
CA LEU A 35 4.47 6.56 4.04
C LEU A 35 3.28 5.85 3.41
N GLY A 36 2.88 4.70 3.95
CA GLY A 36 1.72 3.94 3.49
C GLY A 36 0.41 4.73 3.60
N MET A 37 0.21 5.44 4.71
CA MET A 37 -0.93 6.33 4.88
C MET A 37 -0.96 7.45 3.82
N ARG A 38 0.17 8.15 3.62
CA ARG A 38 0.28 9.22 2.62
C ARG A 38 0.01 8.72 1.20
N TYR A 39 0.47 7.51 0.86
CA TYR A 39 0.19 6.90 -0.44
C TYR A 39 -1.33 6.77 -0.67
N TRP A 40 -2.07 6.18 0.28
CA TRP A 40 -3.51 6.00 0.13
C TRP A 40 -4.28 7.33 0.12
N VAL A 41 -3.91 8.28 0.99
CA VAL A 41 -4.54 9.62 1.01
C VAL A 41 -4.33 10.32 -0.33
N ALA A 42 -3.10 10.32 -0.86
CA ALA A 42 -2.80 10.96 -2.14
C ALA A 42 -3.49 10.24 -3.31
N LEU A 43 -3.50 8.91 -3.31
CA LEU A 43 -4.15 8.11 -4.36
C LEU A 43 -5.65 8.42 -4.43
N VAL A 44 -6.34 8.35 -3.28
CA VAL A 44 -7.77 8.67 -3.19
C VAL A 44 -8.02 10.13 -3.54
N GLY A 45 -7.25 11.08 -2.98
CA GLY A 45 -7.42 12.50 -3.29
C GLY A 45 -7.17 12.86 -4.76
N THR A 46 -6.33 12.09 -5.45
CA THR A 46 -6.04 12.29 -6.88
C THR A 46 -7.10 11.65 -7.77
N LEU A 47 -7.57 10.44 -7.42
CA LEU A 47 -8.43 9.63 -8.28
C LEU A 47 -9.91 9.70 -7.94
N LEU A 48 -10.33 10.15 -6.75
CA LEU A 48 -11.74 10.20 -6.38
C LEU A 48 -12.18 11.65 -6.19
N LYS A 49 -12.67 12.29 -7.26
CA LYS A 49 -13.37 13.58 -7.19
C LYS A 49 -14.86 13.33 -6.97
N ASP A 50 -15.45 13.97 -5.95
CA ASP A 50 -16.86 13.82 -5.57
C ASP A 50 -17.31 12.35 -5.39
N GLY A 51 -16.40 11.48 -4.93
CA GLY A 51 -16.64 10.05 -4.76
C GLY A 51 -16.65 9.22 -6.05
N LYS A 52 -16.16 9.77 -7.17
CA LYS A 52 -16.12 9.09 -8.47
C LYS A 52 -14.72 9.07 -9.06
N LEU A 53 -14.39 7.99 -9.75
CA LEU A 53 -13.17 7.88 -10.54
C LEU A 53 -13.23 8.83 -11.75
N PRO A 54 -12.10 9.40 -12.19
CA PRO A 54 -12.03 10.10 -13.47
C PRO A 54 -12.43 9.13 -14.59
N ALA A 55 -13.12 9.68 -15.59
CA ALA A 55 -13.49 8.97 -16.82
C ALA A 55 -12.27 8.56 -17.63
#